data_AF-A0A3P5YVP9-F1
#
_entry.id   AF-A0A3P5YVP9-F1
#
_cell.length_a   1.000
_cell.length_b   1.000
_cell.length_c   1.000
_cell.angle_alpha   90.00
_cell.angle_beta   90.00
_cell.angle_gamma   90.00
#
_symmetry.space_group_name_H-M   'P 1'
#
loop_
_entity.id
_entity.type
_entity.pdbx_description
1 polymer ?
#
loop_
_entity_poly.entity_id
_entity_poly.type
_entity_poly.pdbx_seq_one_letter_code
_entity_poly.pdbx_strand_id
1 'polypeptide(L)'
;MSESSSSSSSPTEEIVRLIKRLSAYVTFKMSTIFSTSIRNLDSRSVGAIAGLAVAVIFTWRALRTTGEPPRRQPKRRMQPAEASQSNPASNPPDVSASHEDNGVQHVVDHFFQPVKPTLGQIVRQKLSEGRKVTCRLLGVILEESSPEELQKQATVRSSVLEVLLEITKYSDLYLMERVLDDESEAKVLQALETAGVFTSGGLVKDKVLFCSTEIGRTSFVRQLEPDWHIDTNPEISTQLARFIKYQLHVSAVKPERTAPNVFTSQSMEHFFGSA
;
A
#
# COMPACT_ATOMS: atom_id res chain seq x y z
N MET A 1 17.13 -3.25 -68.03
CA MET A 1 15.84 -3.82 -67.58
C MET A 1 16.14 -4.69 -66.38
N SER A 2 15.90 -4.15 -65.19
CA SER A 2 16.20 -4.79 -63.92
C SER A 2 14.88 -5.34 -63.40
N GLU A 3 14.71 -6.66 -63.47
CA GLU A 3 13.56 -7.35 -62.90
C GLU A 3 13.59 -7.23 -61.38
N SER A 4 12.49 -6.73 -60.81
CA SER A 4 12.22 -6.69 -59.39
C SER A 4 11.55 -8.00 -59.00
N SER A 5 12.33 -8.93 -58.43
CA SER A 5 11.78 -10.14 -57.81
C SER A 5 11.30 -9.82 -56.40
N SER A 6 9.98 -9.79 -56.26
CA SER A 6 9.28 -9.79 -54.98
C SER A 6 9.43 -11.17 -54.33
N SER A 7 10.08 -11.24 -53.17
CA SER A 7 10.12 -12.46 -52.36
C SER A 7 8.94 -12.47 -51.39
N SER A 8 7.93 -13.27 -51.74
CA SER A 8 6.85 -13.64 -50.82
C SER A 8 7.41 -14.61 -49.77
N SER A 9 7.73 -14.11 -48.58
CA SER A 9 8.10 -14.96 -47.45
C SER A 9 6.88 -15.79 -47.02
N SER A 10 7.05 -17.11 -47.01
CA SER A 10 5.97 -18.03 -46.61
C SER A 10 5.61 -17.87 -45.12
N PRO A 11 4.32 -17.99 -44.75
CA PRO A 11 3.86 -17.79 -43.38
C PRO A 11 4.50 -18.75 -42.36
N THR A 12 5.01 -19.89 -42.83
CA THR A 12 5.73 -20.86 -42.01
C THR A 12 7.10 -20.34 -41.56
N GLU A 13 7.82 -19.56 -42.38
CA GLU A 13 9.10 -18.96 -41.99
C GLU A 13 8.93 -17.87 -40.94
N GLU A 14 7.84 -17.13 -41.00
CA GLU A 14 7.53 -16.07 -40.04
C GLU A 14 7.19 -16.67 -38.67
N ILE A 15 6.40 -17.75 -38.64
CA ILE A 15 6.10 -18.52 -37.42
C ILE A 15 7.38 -19.13 -36.84
N VAL A 16 8.27 -19.69 -37.65
CA VAL A 16 9.55 -20.24 -37.16
C VAL A 16 10.44 -19.15 -36.56
N ARG A 17 10.46 -17.94 -37.16
CA ARG A 17 11.18 -16.78 -36.59
C ARG A 17 10.55 -16.28 -35.29
N LEU A 18 9.23 -16.28 -35.20
CA LEU A 18 8.49 -15.95 -33.96
C LEU A 18 8.77 -16.97 -32.86
N ILE A 19 8.74 -18.28 -33.17
CA ILE A 19 9.08 -19.35 -32.22
C ILE A 19 10.53 -19.25 -31.76
N LYS A 20 11.47 -18.94 -32.66
CA LYS A 20 12.89 -18.73 -32.28
C LYS A 20 13.09 -17.49 -31.40
N ARG A 21 12.35 -16.41 -31.63
CA ARG A 21 12.39 -15.22 -30.75
C ARG A 21 11.74 -15.49 -29.41
N LEU A 22 10.62 -16.22 -29.39
CA LEU A 22 9.94 -16.59 -28.15
C LEU A 22 10.78 -17.60 -27.33
N SER A 23 11.42 -18.57 -27.98
CA SER A 23 12.27 -19.55 -27.30
C SER A 23 13.53 -18.91 -26.72
N ALA A 24 14.15 -17.97 -27.42
CA ALA A 24 15.27 -17.18 -26.89
C ALA A 24 14.83 -16.33 -25.68
N TYR A 25 13.65 -15.71 -25.75
CA TYR A 25 13.10 -14.89 -24.66
C TYR A 25 12.73 -15.73 -23.42
N VAL A 26 12.14 -16.91 -23.63
CA VAL A 26 11.77 -17.82 -22.53
C VAL A 26 13.01 -18.49 -21.92
N THR A 27 14.02 -18.85 -22.73
CA THR A 27 15.26 -19.48 -22.23
C THR A 27 16.10 -18.49 -21.40
N PHE A 28 16.11 -17.21 -21.75
CA PHE A 28 16.78 -16.16 -20.96
C PHE A 28 16.07 -15.88 -19.62
N LYS A 29 14.75 -16.07 -19.54
CA LYS A 29 14.00 -15.90 -18.28
C LYS A 29 13.95 -17.14 -17.40
N MET A 30 14.06 -18.34 -17.97
CA MET A 30 13.98 -19.59 -17.21
C MET A 30 15.31 -20.09 -16.66
N SER A 31 16.46 -19.71 -17.23
CA SER A 31 17.78 -20.09 -16.68
C SER A 31 18.04 -19.50 -15.29
N THR A 32 17.43 -18.35 -14.96
CA THR A 32 17.54 -17.71 -13.64
C THR A 32 16.58 -18.30 -12.60
N ILE A 33 15.48 -18.95 -13.04
CA ILE A 33 14.46 -19.52 -12.13
C ILE A 33 14.78 -20.99 -11.80
N PHE A 34 15.35 -21.75 -12.75
CA PHE A 34 15.64 -23.18 -12.55
C PHE A 34 17.04 -23.47 -11.99
N SER A 35 17.97 -22.51 -11.96
CA SER A 35 19.31 -22.73 -11.40
C SER A 35 19.37 -22.54 -9.87
N THR A 36 18.48 -21.73 -9.31
CA THR A 36 18.41 -21.41 -7.87
C THR A 36 17.55 -22.40 -7.07
N SER A 37 16.64 -23.14 -7.72
CA SER A 37 15.70 -24.03 -7.00
C SER A 37 16.20 -25.46 -6.75
N ILE A 38 17.36 -25.87 -7.30
CA ILE A 38 17.83 -27.27 -7.22
C ILE A 38 18.90 -27.48 -6.13
N ARG A 39 19.47 -26.42 -5.54
CA ARG A 39 20.59 -26.55 -4.59
C ARG A 39 20.20 -26.59 -3.09
N ASN A 40 18.94 -26.34 -2.73
CA ASN A 40 18.48 -26.37 -1.33
C ASN A 40 17.11 -27.07 -1.18
N LEU A 41 16.97 -28.25 -1.76
CA LEU A 41 15.79 -29.09 -1.52
C LEU A 41 16.05 -29.98 -0.31
N ASP A 42 15.51 -29.59 0.85
CA ASP A 42 15.38 -30.49 1.99
C ASP A 42 14.66 -31.77 1.55
N SER A 43 15.11 -32.93 2.03
CA SER A 43 14.54 -34.25 1.70
C SER A 43 13.03 -34.37 1.98
N ARG A 44 12.48 -33.47 2.82
CA ARG A 44 11.04 -33.35 3.12
C ARG A 44 10.24 -32.64 2.01
N SER A 45 10.85 -31.78 1.21
CA SER A 45 10.21 -31.01 0.12
C SER A 45 9.97 -31.87 -1.13
N VAL A 46 10.86 -32.82 -1.40
CA VAL A 46 10.77 -33.71 -2.58
C VAL A 46 9.48 -34.53 -2.58
N GLY A 47 9.03 -34.99 -1.41
CA GLY A 47 7.77 -35.74 -1.28
C GLY A 47 6.53 -34.88 -1.56
N ALA A 48 6.53 -33.61 -1.16
CA ALA A 48 5.42 -32.69 -1.40
C ALA A 48 5.29 -32.33 -2.89
N ILE A 49 6.41 -32.13 -3.58
CA ILE A 49 6.44 -31.85 -5.02
C ILE A 49 5.98 -33.08 -5.82
N ALA A 50 6.44 -34.28 -5.45
CA ALA A 50 5.99 -35.52 -6.06
C ALA A 50 4.48 -35.75 -5.84
N GLY A 51 3.99 -35.50 -4.61
CA GLY A 51 2.58 -35.59 -4.27
C GLY A 51 1.70 -34.61 -5.06
N LEU A 52 2.14 -33.35 -5.22
CA LEU A 52 1.45 -32.34 -6.01
C LEU A 52 1.38 -32.74 -7.50
N ALA A 53 2.47 -33.24 -8.06
CA ALA A 53 2.49 -33.69 -9.46
C ALA A 53 1.50 -34.85 -9.70
N VAL A 54 1.45 -35.82 -8.79
CA VAL A 54 0.48 -36.91 -8.84
C VAL A 54 -0.95 -36.41 -8.70
N ALA A 55 -1.22 -35.49 -7.76
CA ALA A 55 -2.54 -34.91 -7.57
C ALA A 55 -3.03 -34.16 -8.81
N VAL A 56 -2.17 -33.37 -9.46
CA VAL A 56 -2.50 -32.66 -10.72
C VAL A 56 -2.79 -33.64 -11.85
N ILE A 57 -2.03 -34.73 -11.97
CA ILE A 57 -2.30 -35.77 -12.98
C ILE A 57 -3.65 -36.45 -12.72
N PHE A 58 -3.97 -36.78 -11.47
CA PHE A 58 -5.23 -37.41 -11.11
C PHE A 58 -6.44 -36.48 -11.27
N THR A 59 -6.33 -35.21 -10.87
CA THR A 59 -7.41 -34.23 -11.07
C THR A 59 -7.62 -33.92 -12.55
N TRP A 60 -6.55 -33.79 -13.35
CA TRP A 60 -6.66 -33.65 -14.80
C TRP A 60 -7.33 -34.87 -15.42
N ARG A 61 -6.92 -36.09 -15.02
CA ARG A 61 -7.49 -37.33 -15.57
C ARG A 61 -8.96 -37.51 -15.19
N ALA A 62 -9.37 -37.10 -13.98
CA ALA A 62 -10.76 -37.09 -13.56
C ALA A 62 -11.60 -36.05 -14.32
N LEU A 63 -11.02 -34.88 -14.64
CA LEU A 63 -11.71 -33.84 -15.41
C LEU A 63 -11.96 -34.24 -16.87
N ARG A 64 -11.15 -35.15 -17.44
CA ARG A 64 -11.37 -35.67 -18.79
C ARG A 64 -12.43 -36.78 -18.88
N THR A 65 -12.91 -37.35 -17.77
CA THR A 65 -13.84 -38.49 -17.79
C THR A 65 -15.28 -38.16 -17.42
N THR A 66 -15.62 -36.90 -17.15
CA THR A 66 -17.02 -36.50 -16.94
C THR A 66 -17.53 -35.74 -18.16
N GLY A 67 -18.27 -36.47 -19.01
CA GLY A 67 -19.12 -35.89 -20.04
C GLY A 67 -20.18 -34.95 -19.45
N GLU A 68 -20.54 -33.98 -20.27
CA GLU A 68 -21.45 -32.85 -20.03
C GLU A 68 -22.96 -33.27 -20.08
N PRO A 69 -23.96 -32.37 -19.87
CA PRO A 69 -24.60 -31.96 -18.60
C PRO A 69 -26.14 -32.25 -18.57
N PRO A 70 -26.93 -31.71 -17.60
CA PRO A 70 -27.76 -30.55 -18.00
C PRO A 70 -28.02 -29.49 -16.91
N ARG A 71 -27.70 -28.24 -17.29
CA ARG A 71 -28.62 -27.07 -17.40
C ARG A 71 -29.91 -27.11 -16.55
N ARG A 72 -30.00 -26.26 -15.51
CA ARG A 72 -31.28 -25.74 -15.00
C ARG A 72 -31.24 -24.22 -14.84
N GLN A 73 -32.25 -23.61 -15.43
CA GLN A 73 -32.49 -22.17 -15.60
C GLN A 73 -33.01 -21.48 -14.32
N PRO A 74 -32.94 -20.14 -14.24
CA PRO A 74 -33.27 -19.34 -13.06
C PRO A 74 -34.77 -19.09 -12.95
N LYS A 75 -35.31 -19.10 -11.72
CA LYS A 75 -36.72 -18.78 -11.46
C LYS A 75 -36.88 -17.30 -11.09
N ARG A 76 -37.80 -16.66 -11.80
CA ARG A 76 -38.12 -15.23 -11.89
C ARG A 76 -39.26 -14.84 -10.92
N ARG A 77 -39.23 -13.55 -10.49
CA ARG A 77 -40.33 -12.68 -9.96
C ARG A 77 -40.90 -13.05 -8.57
N MET A 78 -41.31 -12.11 -7.72
CA MET A 78 -42.12 -10.90 -7.98
C MET A 78 -42.05 -9.88 -6.81
N GLN A 79 -42.02 -8.58 -7.14
CA GLN A 79 -42.47 -7.47 -6.28
C GLN A 79 -44.01 -7.34 -6.37
N PRO A 80 -44.66 -6.67 -5.39
CA PRO A 80 -45.29 -5.35 -5.62
C PRO A 80 -44.83 -4.30 -4.56
N ALA A 81 -44.56 -3.02 -4.87
CA ALA A 81 -45.50 -1.88 -5.06
C ALA A 81 -46.39 -1.68 -3.80
N GLU A 82 -46.55 -0.52 -3.14
CA GLU A 82 -46.67 0.90 -3.54
C GLU A 82 -46.35 1.82 -2.31
N ALA A 83 -45.65 2.93 -2.48
CA ALA A 83 -46.13 4.33 -2.44
C ALA A 83 -46.88 4.78 -1.18
N SER A 84 -46.36 5.79 -0.48
CA SER A 84 -47.09 7.03 -0.15
C SER A 84 -46.18 8.08 0.52
N GLN A 85 -46.25 9.28 -0.03
CA GLN A 85 -45.60 10.53 0.37
C GLN A 85 -46.25 11.14 1.62
N SER A 86 -45.50 11.88 2.43
CA SER A 86 -45.77 13.30 2.73
C SER A 86 -44.84 13.86 3.82
N ASN A 87 -44.06 14.88 3.46
CA ASN A 87 -43.61 15.94 4.38
C ASN A 87 -44.76 16.97 4.50
N PRO A 88 -44.82 17.78 5.57
CA PRO A 88 -44.11 19.07 5.52
C PRO A 88 -43.46 19.52 6.85
N ALA A 89 -42.56 20.47 6.67
CA ALA A 89 -41.81 21.22 7.67
C ALA A 89 -42.68 22.04 8.63
N SER A 90 -42.13 22.35 9.81
CA SER A 90 -42.50 23.55 10.58
C SER A 90 -41.31 24.03 11.43
N ASN A 91 -40.76 25.18 11.04
CA ASN A 91 -40.08 26.13 11.94
C ASN A 91 -41.17 26.97 12.65
N PRO A 92 -40.87 27.60 13.81
CA PRO A 92 -40.83 29.08 13.84
C PRO A 92 -39.78 29.61 14.88
N PRO A 93 -39.78 30.87 15.37
CA PRO A 93 -38.78 31.87 14.98
C PRO A 93 -37.95 32.51 16.13
N ASP A 94 -36.90 33.19 15.70
CA ASP A 94 -36.21 34.39 16.22
C ASP A 94 -36.78 35.14 17.45
N VAL A 95 -35.97 35.33 18.51
CA VAL A 95 -36.01 36.48 19.44
C VAL A 95 -34.61 36.77 20.03
N SER A 96 -33.99 37.82 19.51
CA SER A 96 -33.39 38.99 20.17
C SER A 96 -32.32 38.85 21.29
N ALA A 97 -31.25 39.62 21.08
CA ALA A 97 -30.16 39.92 21.99
C ALA A 97 -30.53 40.85 23.16
N SER A 98 -29.82 40.67 24.28
CA SER A 98 -29.51 41.68 25.32
C SER A 98 -28.17 41.25 25.95
N HIS A 99 -27.04 41.90 25.65
CA HIS A 99 -26.42 43.08 26.29
C HIS A 99 -26.25 42.97 27.83
N GLU A 100 -24.97 42.97 28.22
CA GLU A 100 -24.35 43.16 29.56
C GLU A 100 -24.24 41.96 30.50
N ASP A 101 -23.09 41.27 30.43
CA ASP A 101 -22.23 41.12 31.62
C ASP A 101 -20.76 40.96 31.19
N ASN A 102 -20.06 42.10 31.05
CA ASN A 102 -18.66 42.17 30.65
C ASN A 102 -17.68 42.04 31.85
N GLY A 103 -18.12 41.45 32.97
CA GLY A 103 -17.34 41.34 34.21
C GLY A 103 -16.84 39.93 34.55
N VAL A 104 -17.40 38.87 33.95
CA VAL A 104 -17.15 37.47 34.39
C VAL A 104 -16.22 36.70 33.43
N GLN A 105 -16.00 37.19 32.21
CA GLN A 105 -15.13 36.51 31.24
C GLN A 105 -13.63 36.51 31.61
N HIS A 106 -13.17 37.47 32.42
CA HIS A 106 -11.74 37.63 32.70
C HIS A 106 -11.21 36.70 33.82
N VAL A 107 -12.09 36.13 34.64
CA VAL A 107 -11.68 35.23 35.74
C VAL A 107 -11.62 33.77 35.29
N VAL A 108 -12.39 33.40 34.27
CA VAL A 108 -12.42 32.03 33.74
C VAL A 108 -11.24 31.75 32.80
N ASP A 109 -10.70 32.78 32.14
CA ASP A 109 -9.60 32.62 31.16
C ASP A 109 -8.25 32.28 31.80
N HIS A 110 -8.06 32.52 33.11
CA HIS A 110 -6.81 32.20 33.81
C HIS A 110 -6.71 30.75 34.29
N PHE A 111 -7.82 29.99 34.25
CA PHE A 111 -7.84 28.57 34.63
C PHE A 111 -7.73 27.62 33.45
N PHE A 112 -7.91 28.11 32.21
CA PHE A 112 -7.76 27.34 30.99
C PHE A 112 -6.52 27.79 30.23
N GLN A 113 -5.34 27.61 30.81
CA GLN A 113 -4.15 27.54 29.95
C GLN A 113 -4.36 26.35 29.00
N PRO A 114 -4.34 26.54 27.68
CA PRO A 114 -4.47 25.42 26.74
C PRO A 114 -3.33 24.46 27.00
N VAL A 115 -3.64 23.31 27.61
CA VAL A 115 -2.64 22.26 27.83
C VAL A 115 -2.14 21.86 26.45
N LYS A 116 -0.84 22.03 26.21
CA LYS A 116 -0.22 21.61 24.94
C LYS A 116 -0.57 20.14 24.72
N PRO A 117 -1.21 19.78 23.60
CA PRO A 117 -1.65 18.41 23.39
C PRO A 117 -0.43 17.47 23.37
N THR A 118 -0.58 16.29 23.96
CA THR A 118 0.47 15.26 23.93
C THR A 118 0.65 14.74 22.50
N LEU A 119 1.81 14.15 22.20
CA LEU A 119 2.05 13.54 20.88
C LEU A 119 0.92 12.56 20.49
N GLY A 120 0.47 11.73 21.43
CA GLY A 120 -0.65 10.80 21.21
C GLY A 120 -1.96 11.49 20.87
N GLN A 121 -2.27 12.61 21.52
CA GLN A 121 -3.46 13.41 21.19
C GLN A 121 -3.34 14.02 19.79
N ILE A 122 -2.16 14.52 19.41
CA ILE A 122 -1.92 15.09 18.08
C ILE A 122 -2.01 14.01 17.00
N VAL A 123 -1.35 12.87 17.19
CA VAL A 123 -1.39 11.73 16.26
C VAL A 123 -2.82 11.26 16.07
N ARG A 124 -3.56 11.01 17.16
CA ARG A 124 -4.96 10.61 17.11
C ARG A 124 -5.85 11.63 16.39
N GLN A 125 -5.67 12.92 16.70
CA GLN A 125 -6.42 13.99 16.06
C GLN A 125 -6.12 14.08 14.56
N LYS A 126 -4.83 14.05 14.18
CA LYS A 126 -4.41 14.16 12.78
C LYS A 126 -4.81 12.95 11.95
N LEU A 127 -4.75 11.74 12.51
CA LEU A 127 -5.20 10.54 11.80
C LEU A 127 -6.71 10.51 11.60
N SER A 128 -7.49 11.32 12.33
CA SER A 128 -8.94 11.47 12.14
C SER A 128 -9.70 10.13 12.11
N GLU A 129 -9.39 9.24 13.05
CA GLU A 129 -9.92 7.87 13.15
C GLU A 129 -9.51 6.94 11.99
N GLY A 130 -8.45 7.29 11.24
CA GLY A 130 -7.87 6.42 10.23
C GLY A 130 -7.42 5.09 10.85
N ARG A 131 -8.05 3.99 10.41
CA ARG A 131 -7.85 2.66 11.00
C ARG A 131 -6.60 2.00 10.48
N LYS A 132 -6.20 2.29 9.24
CA LYS A 132 -5.04 1.69 8.59
C LYS A 132 -4.17 2.76 7.93
N VAL A 133 -2.87 2.66 8.16
CA VAL A 133 -1.85 3.58 7.66
C VAL A 133 -0.81 2.77 6.88
N THR A 134 -0.46 3.22 5.68
CA THR A 134 0.72 2.71 4.96
C THR A 134 1.79 3.78 4.91
N CYS A 135 3.04 3.39 5.11
CA CYS A 135 4.17 4.32 5.13
C CYS A 135 5.35 3.77 4.34
N ARG A 136 5.90 4.60 3.46
CA ARG A 136 7.20 4.34 2.83
C ARG A 136 8.32 4.35 3.88
N LEU A 137 9.37 3.57 3.66
CA LEU A 137 10.56 3.57 4.52
C LEU A 137 11.57 4.66 4.11
N LEU A 138 12.03 4.65 2.86
CA LEU A 138 13.06 5.55 2.35
C LEU A 138 12.65 7.03 2.43
N GLY A 139 13.52 7.84 3.02
CA GLY A 139 13.34 9.28 3.23
C GLY A 139 12.27 9.66 4.25
N VAL A 140 11.51 8.70 4.80
CA VAL A 140 10.52 8.93 5.86
C VAL A 140 11.05 8.40 7.19
N ILE A 141 11.27 7.09 7.25
CA ILE A 141 11.73 6.37 8.45
C ILE A 141 13.22 6.09 8.38
N LEU A 142 13.71 5.77 7.18
CA LEU A 142 15.12 5.56 6.90
C LEU A 142 15.78 6.86 6.45
N GLU A 143 17.06 7.03 6.77
CA GLU A 143 17.88 8.14 6.27
C GLU A 143 18.13 8.02 4.76
N GLU A 144 18.23 6.79 4.27
CA GLU A 144 18.47 6.49 2.87
C GLU A 144 17.30 6.98 1.98
N SER A 145 17.63 7.42 0.77
CA SER A 145 16.70 8.03 -0.17
C SER A 145 16.45 7.20 -1.43
N SER A 146 17.26 6.17 -1.65
CA SER A 146 17.22 5.30 -2.82
C SER A 146 17.38 3.83 -2.45
N PRO A 147 16.81 2.90 -3.23
CA PRO A 147 16.94 1.47 -2.96
C PRO A 147 18.38 0.95 -3.15
N GLU A 148 19.21 1.63 -3.94
CA GLU A 148 20.62 1.32 -4.13
C GLU A 148 21.45 1.59 -2.85
N GLU A 149 21.07 2.59 -2.04
CA GLU A 149 21.72 2.86 -0.76
C GLU A 149 21.48 1.71 0.25
N LEU A 150 20.32 1.05 0.19
CA LEU A 150 19.97 -0.09 1.06
C LEU A 150 20.89 -1.29 0.88
N GLN A 151 21.54 -1.42 -0.27
CA GLN A 151 22.52 -2.48 -0.50
C GLN A 151 23.75 -2.32 0.40
N LYS A 152 24.04 -1.09 0.85
CA LYS A 152 25.18 -0.78 1.72
C LYS A 152 24.77 -0.86 3.18
N GLN A 153 23.70 -0.14 3.55
CA GLN A 153 23.24 -0.02 4.93
C GLN A 153 21.77 0.45 4.98
N ALA A 154 21.16 0.33 6.15
CA ALA A 154 19.87 0.93 6.44
C ALA A 154 19.94 1.60 7.82
N THR A 155 19.52 2.85 7.91
CA THR A 155 19.67 3.67 9.12
C THR A 155 18.34 4.28 9.50
N VAL A 156 17.82 3.94 10.68
CA VAL A 156 16.54 4.49 11.16
C VAL A 156 16.75 5.88 11.75
N ARG A 157 15.95 6.84 11.28
CA ARG A 157 15.94 8.21 11.79
C ARG A 157 15.41 8.22 13.22
N SER A 158 16.26 8.54 14.20
CA SER A 158 15.85 8.49 15.62
C SER A 158 14.69 9.42 15.95
N SER A 159 14.59 10.57 15.26
CA SER A 159 13.49 11.54 15.44
C SER A 159 12.11 10.94 15.17
N VAL A 160 12.03 9.94 14.30
CA VAL A 160 10.76 9.41 13.80
C VAL A 160 10.12 8.40 14.75
N LEU A 161 10.91 7.82 15.66
CA LEU A 161 10.54 6.64 16.42
C LEU A 161 9.34 6.87 17.33
N GLU A 162 9.31 7.97 18.06
CA GLU A 162 8.21 8.29 18.96
C GLU A 162 6.88 8.43 18.19
N VAL A 163 6.91 9.11 17.05
CA VAL A 163 5.74 9.30 16.18
C VAL A 163 5.29 7.96 15.62
N LEU A 164 6.22 7.16 15.12
CA LEU A 164 5.96 5.86 14.53
C LEU A 164 5.26 4.92 15.52
N LEU A 165 5.80 4.81 16.75
CA LEU A 165 5.25 3.98 17.82
C LEU A 165 3.93 4.53 18.38
N GLU A 166 3.70 5.84 18.27
CA GLU A 166 2.41 6.41 18.65
C GLU A 166 1.34 6.12 17.60
N ILE A 167 1.68 6.13 16.31
CA ILE A 167 0.77 5.71 15.23
C ILE A 167 0.32 4.26 15.42
N THR A 168 1.22 3.34 15.79
CA THR A 168 0.87 1.92 16.00
C THR A 168 -0.15 1.69 17.12
N LYS A 169 -0.33 2.64 18.04
CA LYS A 169 -1.34 2.55 19.11
C LYS A 169 -2.76 2.81 18.64
N TYR A 170 -2.92 3.63 17.60
CA TYR A 170 -4.24 4.07 17.11
C TYR A 170 -4.63 3.48 15.76
N SER A 171 -3.64 3.00 14.99
CA SER A 171 -3.86 2.52 13.63
C SER A 171 -3.06 1.26 13.32
N ASP A 172 -3.62 0.47 12.43
CA ASP A 172 -2.97 -0.67 11.79
C ASP A 172 -1.93 -0.18 10.78
N LEU A 173 -0.68 -0.05 11.23
CA LEU A 173 0.42 0.47 10.42
C LEU A 173 1.10 -0.63 9.60
N TYR A 174 1.34 -0.34 8.32
CA TYR A 174 2.16 -1.13 7.42
C TYR A 174 3.31 -0.30 6.88
N LEU A 175 4.52 -0.83 6.97
CA LEU A 175 5.71 -0.23 6.36
C LEU A 175 5.96 -0.92 5.03
N MET A 176 6.45 -0.18 4.04
CA MET A 176 6.73 -0.77 2.75
C MET A 176 7.87 -0.09 2.02
N GLU A 177 8.62 -0.88 1.26
CA GLU A 177 9.69 -0.34 0.42
C GLU A 177 9.97 -1.17 -0.82
N ARG A 178 10.55 -0.50 -1.82
CA ARG A 178 11.18 -1.17 -2.94
C ARG A 178 12.62 -1.56 -2.57
N VAL A 179 12.98 -2.83 -2.73
CA VAL A 179 14.35 -3.33 -2.53
C VAL A 179 14.87 -4.00 -3.81
N LEU A 180 16.20 -4.06 -3.95
CA LEU A 180 16.84 -4.66 -5.13
C LEU A 180 17.19 -6.15 -4.91
N ASP A 181 17.32 -6.57 -3.66
CA ASP A 181 17.74 -7.91 -3.25
C ASP A 181 17.29 -8.21 -1.81
N ASP A 182 17.27 -9.50 -1.46
CA ASP A 182 16.86 -10.00 -0.14
C ASP A 182 17.85 -9.60 0.97
N GLU A 183 19.12 -9.34 0.64
CA GLU A 183 20.10 -8.83 1.62
C GLU A 183 19.73 -7.43 2.10
N SER A 184 19.25 -6.56 1.21
CA SER A 184 18.74 -5.23 1.54
C SER A 184 17.50 -5.32 2.42
N GLU A 185 16.62 -6.30 2.16
CA GLU A 185 15.46 -6.61 3.00
C GLU A 185 15.89 -6.94 4.43
N ALA A 186 16.87 -7.83 4.58
CA ALA A 186 17.42 -8.23 5.86
C ALA A 186 18.07 -7.05 6.62
N LYS A 187 18.82 -6.19 5.93
CA LYS A 187 19.43 -4.97 6.51
C LYS A 187 18.37 -4.02 7.06
N VAL A 188 17.30 -3.77 6.31
CA VAL A 188 16.19 -2.91 6.76
C VAL A 188 15.52 -3.50 8.00
N LEU A 189 15.19 -4.80 7.97
CA LEU A 189 14.57 -5.46 9.12
C LEU A 189 15.47 -5.43 10.36
N GLN A 190 16.77 -5.66 10.19
CA GLN A 190 17.74 -5.57 11.29
C GLN A 190 17.84 -4.14 11.85
N ALA A 191 17.83 -3.11 11.00
CA ALA A 191 17.87 -1.72 11.43
C ALA A 191 16.63 -1.33 12.24
N LEU A 192 15.43 -1.72 11.77
CA LEU A 192 14.17 -1.49 12.49
C LEU A 192 14.14 -2.22 13.83
N GLU A 193 14.64 -3.46 13.88
CA GLU A 193 14.74 -4.25 15.11
C GLU A 193 15.69 -3.60 16.11
N THR A 194 16.88 -3.19 15.65
CA THR A 194 17.88 -2.50 16.47
C THR A 194 17.37 -1.17 17.00
N ALA A 195 16.57 -0.45 16.22
CA ALA A 195 15.92 0.80 16.64
C ALA A 195 14.73 0.61 17.58
N GLY A 196 14.36 -0.63 17.92
CA GLY A 196 13.28 -0.94 18.86
C GLY A 196 11.87 -0.85 18.27
N VAL A 197 11.73 -0.82 16.94
CA VAL A 197 10.42 -0.70 16.27
C VAL A 197 9.52 -1.91 16.53
N PHE A 198 10.11 -3.09 16.74
CA PHE A 198 9.39 -4.36 16.96
C PHE A 198 9.24 -4.77 18.43
N THR A 199 9.38 -3.83 19.36
CA THR A 199 9.22 -4.08 20.81
C THR A 199 7.74 -4.29 21.20
N SER A 200 7.47 -4.68 22.45
CA SER A 200 6.09 -4.86 22.93
C SER A 200 5.29 -3.55 22.84
N GLY A 201 4.18 -3.56 22.10
CA GLY A 201 3.40 -2.36 21.77
C GLY A 201 3.85 -1.61 20.52
N GLY A 202 4.91 -2.08 19.85
CA GLY A 202 5.41 -1.59 18.57
C GLY A 202 4.79 -2.30 17.37
N LEU A 203 5.46 -2.19 16.22
CA LEU A 203 5.03 -2.78 14.96
C LEU A 203 5.30 -4.29 14.92
N VAL A 204 4.45 -5.05 14.24
CA VAL A 204 4.70 -6.48 13.96
C VAL A 204 5.58 -6.59 12.71
N LYS A 205 6.63 -7.42 12.76
CA LYS A 205 7.59 -7.61 11.66
C LYS A 205 6.93 -7.97 10.33
N ASP A 206 5.86 -8.79 10.36
CA ASP A 206 5.09 -9.20 9.18
C ASP A 206 4.31 -8.06 8.48
N LYS A 207 4.27 -6.86 9.09
CA LYS A 207 3.68 -5.66 8.50
C LYS A 207 4.71 -4.78 7.78
N VAL A 208 5.94 -5.26 7.63
CA VAL A 208 6.96 -4.65 6.77
C VAL A 208 6.96 -5.40 5.44
N LEU A 209 6.51 -4.74 4.37
CA LEU A 209 6.27 -5.34 3.06
C LEU A 209 7.30 -4.86 2.04
N PHE A 210 7.90 -5.79 1.31
CA PHE A 210 8.92 -5.46 0.33
C PHE A 210 8.51 -5.88 -1.08
N CYS A 211 8.99 -5.15 -2.07
CA CYS A 211 8.75 -5.43 -3.48
C CYS A 211 9.94 -5.00 -4.34
N SER A 212 10.05 -5.54 -5.54
CA SER A 212 11.15 -5.19 -6.47
C SER A 212 10.86 -3.98 -7.35
N THR A 213 9.61 -3.50 -7.38
CA THR A 213 9.15 -2.44 -8.29
C THR A 213 8.25 -1.44 -7.59
N GLU A 214 8.30 -0.18 -8.06
CA GLU A 214 7.41 0.89 -7.58
C GLU A 214 5.92 0.54 -7.79
N ILE A 215 5.61 -0.13 -8.91
CA ILE A 215 4.26 -0.63 -9.21
C ILE A 215 3.80 -1.63 -8.14
N GLY A 216 4.71 -2.49 -7.67
CA GLY A 216 4.48 -3.41 -6.55
C GLY A 216 4.07 -2.68 -5.28
N ARG A 217 4.77 -1.59 -4.92
CA ARG A 217 4.45 -0.77 -3.75
C ARG A 217 3.06 -0.14 -3.88
N THR A 218 2.76 0.47 -5.02
CA THR A 218 1.41 1.00 -5.31
C THR A 218 0.33 -0.09 -5.24
N SER A 219 0.64 -1.31 -5.67
CA SER A 219 -0.27 -2.46 -5.58
C SER A 219 -0.57 -2.85 -4.14
N PHE A 220 0.44 -2.87 -3.25
CA PHE A 220 0.22 -3.09 -1.81
C PHE A 220 -0.72 -2.05 -1.23
N VAL A 221 -0.48 -0.76 -1.50
CA VAL A 221 -1.32 0.32 -0.98
C VAL A 221 -2.77 0.15 -1.44
N ARG A 222 -2.99 -0.17 -2.72
CA ARG A 222 -4.34 -0.37 -3.25
C ARG A 222 -5.07 -1.58 -2.66
N GLN A 223 -4.36 -2.67 -2.40
CA GLN A 223 -4.96 -3.88 -1.83
C GLN A 223 -5.21 -3.75 -0.33
N LEU A 224 -4.35 -3.02 0.37
CA LEU A 224 -4.52 -2.72 1.79
C LEU A 224 -5.67 -1.74 2.03
N GLU A 225 -6.02 -0.89 1.06
CA GLU A 225 -7.08 0.12 1.21
C GLU A 225 -6.93 0.94 2.51
N PRO A 226 -5.77 1.59 2.75
CA PRO A 226 -5.58 2.35 3.97
C PRO A 226 -6.35 3.67 3.94
N ASP A 227 -6.66 4.19 5.12
CA ASP A 227 -7.23 5.52 5.28
C ASP A 227 -6.16 6.60 5.04
N TRP A 228 -4.91 6.28 5.39
CA TRP A 228 -3.74 7.15 5.24
C TRP A 228 -2.60 6.49 4.47
N HIS A 229 -1.94 7.26 3.60
CA HIS A 229 -0.69 6.88 2.97
C HIS A 229 0.39 7.96 3.13
N ILE A 230 1.59 7.57 3.53
CA ILE A 230 2.75 8.45 3.71
C ILE A 230 3.85 8.04 2.73
N ASP A 231 4.26 8.96 1.85
CA ASP A 231 5.30 8.69 0.83
C ASP A 231 6.09 9.97 0.49
N THR A 232 7.28 9.80 -0.07
CA THR A 232 8.17 10.85 -0.59
C THR A 232 8.05 11.02 -2.10
N ASN A 233 7.41 10.08 -2.80
CA ASN A 233 7.25 10.10 -4.25
C ASN A 233 5.93 10.82 -4.65
N PRO A 234 6.01 11.94 -5.39
CA PRO A 234 4.83 12.71 -5.78
C PRO A 234 3.99 12.01 -6.87
N GLU A 235 4.59 11.19 -7.73
CA GLU A 235 3.86 10.42 -8.74
C GLU A 235 2.93 9.38 -8.10
N ILE A 236 3.39 8.68 -7.07
CA ILE A 236 2.58 7.72 -6.31
C ILE A 236 1.44 8.42 -5.59
N SER A 237 1.74 9.55 -4.92
CA SER A 237 0.72 10.36 -4.24
C SER A 237 -0.39 10.81 -5.20
N THR A 238 -0.01 11.18 -6.43
CA THR A 238 -0.95 11.57 -7.49
C THR A 238 -1.79 10.39 -7.99
N GLN A 239 -1.17 9.22 -8.19
CA GLN A 239 -1.88 8.02 -8.62
C GLN A 239 -2.88 7.52 -7.58
N LEU A 240 -2.53 7.63 -6.29
CA LEU A 240 -3.30 7.13 -5.17
C LEU A 240 -4.38 8.12 -4.67
N ALA A 241 -4.32 9.39 -5.06
CA ALA A 241 -5.22 10.44 -4.55
C ALA A 241 -6.72 10.16 -4.72
N ARG A 242 -7.11 9.33 -5.69
CA ARG A 242 -8.53 8.94 -5.86
C ARG A 242 -8.96 7.74 -5.01
N PHE A 243 -8.01 7.00 -4.45
CA PHE A 243 -8.25 5.76 -3.72
C PHE A 243 -8.07 5.93 -2.21
N ILE A 244 -7.24 6.89 -1.79
CA ILE A 244 -6.86 7.07 -0.39
C ILE A 244 -7.49 8.35 0.17
N LYS A 245 -8.08 8.25 1.36
CA LYS A 245 -8.81 9.35 2.01
C LYS A 245 -7.89 10.51 2.38
N TYR A 246 -6.70 10.20 2.90
CA TYR A 246 -5.70 11.18 3.30
C TYR A 246 -4.28 10.73 2.94
N GLN A 247 -3.44 11.67 2.53
CA GLN A 247 -2.05 11.38 2.18
C GLN A 247 -1.12 12.42 2.79
N LEU A 248 0.03 11.98 3.25
CA LEU A 248 1.13 12.86 3.65
C LEU A 248 2.28 12.68 2.67
N HIS A 249 2.53 13.72 1.88
CA HIS A 249 3.72 13.82 1.05
C HIS A 249 4.86 14.44 1.86
N VAL A 250 5.92 13.67 2.08
CA VAL A 250 7.12 14.14 2.79
C VAL A 250 8.11 14.70 1.76
N SER A 251 8.36 16.01 1.82
CA SER A 251 9.28 16.69 0.92
C SER A 251 9.87 17.94 1.58
N ALA A 252 11.16 18.18 1.37
CA ALA A 252 11.82 19.42 1.78
C ALA A 252 11.29 20.64 1.02
N VAL A 253 10.79 20.43 -0.21
CA VAL A 253 10.27 21.49 -1.07
C VAL A 253 8.76 21.43 -1.11
N LYS A 254 8.10 22.57 -0.89
CA LYS A 254 6.64 22.66 -0.97
C LYS A 254 6.20 22.53 -2.45
N PRO A 255 5.39 21.52 -2.80
CA PRO A 255 4.88 21.37 -4.16
C PRO A 255 3.88 22.50 -4.48
N GLU A 256 3.86 22.94 -5.74
CA GLU A 256 3.01 24.07 -6.17
C GLU A 256 1.51 23.73 -6.16
N ARG A 257 1.15 22.47 -6.46
CA ARG A 257 -0.24 22.01 -6.47
C ARG A 257 -0.33 20.55 -6.03
N THR A 258 -1.14 20.29 -5.01
CA THR A 258 -1.48 18.95 -4.55
C THR A 258 -2.99 18.78 -4.50
N ALA A 259 -3.46 17.54 -4.63
CA ALA A 259 -4.87 17.22 -4.43
C ALA A 259 -5.31 17.62 -2.99
N PRO A 260 -6.59 17.94 -2.75
CA PRO A 260 -7.06 18.45 -1.45
C PRO A 260 -6.87 17.46 -0.30
N ASN A 261 -6.74 16.17 -0.60
CA ASN A 261 -6.45 15.10 0.36
C ASN A 261 -4.95 14.82 0.56
N VAL A 262 -4.06 15.60 -0.06
CA VAL A 262 -2.60 15.44 0.05
C VAL A 262 -2.02 16.59 0.84
N PHE A 263 -1.66 16.30 2.09
CA PHE A 263 -0.91 17.18 2.96
C PHE A 263 0.58 17.12 2.60
N THR A 264 1.30 18.21 2.86
CA THR A 264 2.76 18.24 2.68
C THR A 264 3.42 18.65 3.99
N SER A 265 4.53 17.99 4.32
CA SER A 265 5.42 18.40 5.40
C SER A 265 6.86 18.06 5.09
N GLN A 266 7.80 18.73 5.76
CA GLN A 266 9.23 18.46 5.60
C GLN A 266 9.63 17.09 6.15
N SER A 267 8.91 16.61 7.15
CA SER A 267 9.15 15.32 7.78
C SER A 267 7.88 14.81 8.47
N MET A 268 7.86 13.52 8.81
CA MET A 268 6.73 12.92 9.52
C MET A 268 6.60 13.52 10.93
N GLU A 269 7.73 13.78 11.58
CA GLU A 269 7.83 14.41 12.89
C GLU A 269 7.35 15.85 12.87
N HIS A 270 7.66 16.62 11.83
CA HIS A 270 7.12 17.97 11.70
C HIS A 270 5.60 17.93 11.46
N PHE A 271 5.08 16.92 10.77
CA PHE A 271 3.64 16.80 10.57
C PHE A 271 2.92 16.41 11.87
N PHE A 272 3.41 15.42 12.61
CA PHE A 272 2.74 14.90 13.82
C PHE A 272 3.21 15.53 15.13
N GLY A 273 4.30 16.28 15.10
CA GLY A 273 4.80 17.04 16.22
C GLY A 273 3.99 18.31 16.44
N SER A 274 4.11 18.87 17.65
CA SER A 274 3.69 20.25 17.88
C SER A 274 4.71 21.18 17.24
N ALA A 275 4.25 22.08 16.38
CA ALA A 275 5.02 23.26 16.02
C ALA A 275 5.41 24.07 17.28
#